data_AF-A0A8S2W0Y3-F1
#
_entry.id   AF-A0A8S2W0Y3-F1
#
_cell.length_a   1.000
_cell.length_b   1.000
_cell.length_c   1.000
_cell.angle_alpha   90.00
_cell.angle_beta   90.00
_cell.angle_gamma   90.00
#
_symmetry.space_group_name_H-M   'P 1'
#
loop_
_entity.id
_entity.type
_entity.pdbx_description
1 polymer ?
#
loop_
_entity_poly.entity_id
_entity_poly.type
_entity_poly.pdbx_seq_one_letter_code
_entity_poly.pdbx_strand_id
1 'polypeptide(L)' 'EQTPKFSGKPDQDADEWMKDLTATFRMADITEPQGLKIIFSFLEGHPKQ' A
#
# COMPACT_ATOMS: atom_id res chain seq x y z
N GLU A 1 -3.37 -5.31 12.79
CA GLU A 1 -2.24 -4.40 12.48
C GLU A 1 -2.52 -3.67 11.16
N GLN A 2 -1.98 -2.48 10.95
CA GLN A 2 -2.15 -1.70 9.71
C GLN A 2 -0.99 -1.99 8.75
N THR A 3 -1.24 -2.04 7.44
CA THR A 3 -0.18 -2.19 6.42
C THR A 3 0.82 -1.03 6.54
N PRO A 4 2.14 -1.30 6.58
CA PRO A 4 3.15 -0.25 6.65
C PRO A 4 3.11 0.63 5.39
N LYS A 5 3.47 1.91 5.53
CA LYS A 5 3.59 2.81 4.38
C LYS A 5 4.90 2.56 3.63
N PHE A 6 4.86 2.72 2.31
CA PHE A 6 6.02 2.63 1.44
C PHE A 6 6.61 4.01 1.19
N SER A 7 7.84 4.21 1.65
CA SER A 7 8.60 5.45 1.48
C SER A 7 9.63 5.38 0.35
N GLY A 8 9.81 4.20 -0.26
CA GLY A 8 10.77 3.98 -1.35
C GLY A 8 12.23 4.01 -0.91
N LYS A 9 12.51 3.87 0.40
CA LYS A 9 13.88 3.77 0.90
C LYS A 9 14.52 2.45 0.47
N PRO A 10 15.87 2.40 0.31
CA PRO A 10 16.57 1.20 -0.14
C PRO A 10 16.41 -0.02 0.77
N ASP A 11 16.08 0.20 2.05
CA ASP A 11 15.83 -0.86 3.04
C ASP A 11 14.41 -1.45 2.96
N GLN A 12 13.51 -0.85 2.18
CA GLN A 12 12.16 -1.37 1.97
C GLN A 12 12.11 -2.23 0.71
N ASP A 13 11.71 -3.49 0.87
CA ASP A 13 11.43 -4.38 -0.25
C ASP A 13 10.05 -4.04 -0.85
N ALA A 14 10.05 -3.59 -2.10
CA ALA A 14 8.83 -3.20 -2.81
C ALA A 14 7.93 -4.40 -3.12
N ASP A 15 8.50 -5.58 -3.38
CA ASP A 15 7.76 -6.79 -3.67
C ASP A 15 7.09 -7.34 -2.41
N GLU A 16 7.80 -7.31 -1.27
CA GLU A 16 7.23 -7.67 0.04
C GLU A 16 6.10 -6.72 0.42
N TRP A 17 6.32 -5.41 0.30
CA TRP A 17 5.28 -4.41 0.59
C TRP A 17 4.02 -4.57 -0.28
N MET A 18 4.19 -4.84 -1.59
CA MET A 18 3.05 -5.08 -2.49
C MET A 18 2.27 -6.35 -2.12
N LYS A 19 2.95 -7.41 -1.66
CA LYS A 19 2.30 -8.64 -1.17
C LYS A 19 1.46 -8.35 0.07
N ASP A 20 2.01 -7.62 1.04
CA ASP A 20 1.31 -7.26 2.27
C ASP A 20 0.11 -6.35 2.01
N LEU A 21 0.26 -5.38 1.11
CA LEU A 21 -0.83 -4.50 0.69
C LEU A 21 -1.95 -5.29 0.00
N THR A 22 -1.59 -6.20 -0.91
CA THR A 22 -2.57 -7.04 -1.63
C THR A 22 -3.30 -7.98 -0.68
N ALA A 23 -2.58 -8.57 0.29
CA ALA A 23 -3.19 -9.39 1.34
C ALA A 23 -4.16 -8.57 2.19
N THR A 24 -3.81 -7.34 2.54
CA THR A 24 -4.68 -6.43 3.30
C THR A 24 -5.94 -6.07 2.52
N PHE A 25 -5.82 -5.73 1.23
CA PHE A 25 -6.98 -5.44 0.38
C PHE A 25 -7.90 -6.65 0.27
N ARG A 26 -7.34 -7.85 0.13
CA ARG A 26 -8.12 -9.09 0.11
C ARG A 26 -8.85 -9.34 1.43
N MET A 27 -8.22 -9.13 2.58
CA MET A 27 -8.85 -9.29 3.89
C MET A 27 -9.97 -8.27 4.14
N ALA A 28 -9.88 -7.10 3.52
CA ALA A 28 -10.86 -6.02 3.65
C ALA A 28 -11.93 -6.04 2.55
N ASP A 29 -12.00 -7.09 1.72
CA ASP A 29 -12.89 -7.19 0.55
C ASP A 29 -12.79 -5.98 -0.40
N ILE A 30 -11.59 -5.39 -0.47
CA ILE A 30 -11.29 -4.27 -1.34
C ILE A 30 -10.99 -4.81 -2.74
N THR A 31 -11.84 -4.45 -3.70
CA THR A 31 -11.64 -4.78 -5.11
C THR A 31 -10.44 -4.02 -5.69
N GLU A 32 -9.84 -4.54 -6.76
CA GLU A 32 -8.72 -3.87 -7.42
C GLU A 32 -9.02 -2.40 -7.80
N PRO A 33 -10.19 -2.04 -8.37
CA PRO A 33 -10.52 -0.64 -8.63
C PRO A 33 -10.62 0.25 -7.38
N GLN A 34 -11.02 -0.31 -6.24
CA GLN A 34 -11.05 0.41 -4.96
C GLN A 34 -9.63 0.55 -4.39
N GLY A 35 -8.83 -0.51 -4.47
CA GLY A 35 -7.43 -0.54 -4.06
C GLY A 35 -6.61 0.54 -4.77
N LEU A 36 -6.76 0.67 -6.10
CA LEU A 36 -6.10 1.70 -6.90
C LEU A 36 -6.48 3.14 -6.50
N LYS A 37 -7.67 3.35 -5.93
CA LYS A 37 -8.08 4.68 -5.43
C LYS A 37 -7.44 5.03 -4.10
N ILE A 38 -7.13 4.03 -3.28
CA ILE A 38 -6.65 4.24 -1.90
C ILE A 38 -5.15 3.97 -1.73
N ILE A 39 -4.49 3.32 -2.70
CA ILE A 39 -3.06 2.96 -2.66
C ILE A 39 -2.15 4.15 -2.33
N PHE A 40 -2.49 5.34 -2.80
CA PHE A 40 -1.76 6.58 -2.50
C PHE A 40 -1.69 6.89 -1.00
N SER A 41 -2.65 6.43 -0.20
CA SER A 41 -2.66 6.60 1.27
C SER A 41 -1.57 5.78 1.96
N PHE A 42 -1.04 4.77 1.26
CA PHE A 42 0.01 3.88 1.74
C PHE A 42 1.39 4.27 1.21
N LEU A 43 1.51 5.34 0.41
CA LEU A 43 2.79 5.88 -0.04
C LEU A 43 3.19 7.05 0.89
N GLU A 44 4.44 7.07 1.36
CA GLU A 44 5.00 8.25 2.03
C GLU A 44 5.60 9.21 1.00
N GLY A 45 5.58 10.51 1.31
CA GLY A 45 6.23 11.52 0.47
C GLY A 45 5.41 12.01 -0.72
N HIS A 46 4.22 11.44 -0.99
CA HIS A 46 3.26 12.10 -1.87
C HIS A 46 2.70 13.35 -1.16
N PRO A 47 2.81 14.56 -1.74
CA PRO A 47 2.12 15.71 -1.20
C PRO A 47 0.63 15.40 -1.16
N LYS A 48 -0.04 15.73 -0.05
CA LYS A 48 -1.50 15.71 0.04
C LYS A 48 -2.03 16.56 -1.11
N GLN A 49 -2.51 15.93 -2.18
CA GLN A 49 -3.18 16.62 -3.28
C GLN A 49 -4.47 17.24 -2.78
#